data_AF-A0A7Y4QZ13-F1
#
_entry.id   AF-A0A7Y4QZ13-F1
#
_cell.length_a   1.000
_cell.length_b   1.000
_cell.length_c   1.000
_cell.angle_alpha   90.00
_cell.angle_beta   90.00
_cell.angle_gamma   90.00
#
_symmetry.space_group_name_H-M   'P 1'
#
loop_
_entity.id
_entity.type
_entity.pdbx_description
1 polymer ?
#
loop_
_entity_poly.entity_id
_entity_poly.type
_entity_poly.pdbx_seq_one_letter_code
_entity_poly.pdbx_strand_id
1 'polypeptide(L)' 'MASTTEKKEKTAPAAYVSAEPYKPKNKVRIVTAASLFDGHDAAINIMRRIIQATGCEVIHLGHDRSVEEVVNTAIQEDAQ' A
#
# COMPACT_ATOMS: atom_id res chain seq x y z
N MET A 1 19.41 26.29 -43.42
CA MET A 1 18.99 25.12 -44.21
C MET A 1 19.13 23.92 -43.31
N ALA A 2 18.00 23.50 -42.74
CA ALA A 2 17.44 22.16 -42.94
C ALA A 2 18.03 21.19 -41.89
N SER A 3 17.24 20.53 -41.05
CA SER A 3 15.80 20.33 -41.07
C SER A 3 15.45 19.66 -39.76
N THR A 4 14.48 20.25 -39.06
CA THR A 4 13.71 19.61 -38.00
C THR A 4 13.07 18.35 -38.57
N THR A 5 13.33 17.19 -37.99
CA THR A 5 12.51 16.00 -38.21
C THR A 5 11.96 15.54 -36.87
N GLU A 6 10.74 15.99 -36.61
CA GLU A 6 9.84 15.46 -35.60
C GLU A 6 9.65 13.95 -35.84
N LYS A 7 10.14 13.12 -34.92
CA LYS A 7 9.63 11.76 -34.80
C LYS A 7 8.36 11.81 -33.98
N LYS A 8 7.24 11.75 -34.70
CA LYS A 8 5.91 11.41 -34.19
C LYS A 8 5.98 10.07 -33.45
N GLU A 9 6.13 10.10 -32.14
CA GLU A 9 6.05 8.91 -31.32
C GLU A 9 4.56 8.53 -31.17
N LYS A 10 4.23 7.39 -31.77
CA LYS A 10 2.87 6.87 -31.88
C LYS A 10 2.30 6.65 -30.47
N THR A 11 1.21 7.35 -30.14
CA THR A 11 0.44 7.12 -28.90
C THR A 11 -0.18 5.73 -28.95
N ALA A 12 0.51 4.75 -28.38
CA ALA A 12 -0.05 3.45 -28.04
C ALA A 12 -1.09 3.64 -26.92
N PRO A 13 -2.16 2.82 -26.85
CA PRO A 13 -3.09 2.89 -25.74
C PRO A 13 -2.32 2.66 -24.45
N ALA A 14 -2.59 3.46 -23.42
CA ALA A 14 -1.87 3.45 -22.14
C ALA A 14 -1.87 2.05 -21.52
N ALA A 15 -0.82 1.28 -21.82
CA ALA A 15 -0.53 0.03 -21.15
C ALA A 15 -0.29 0.38 -19.68
N TYR A 16 -1.00 -0.29 -18.77
CA TYR A 16 -0.77 -0.14 -17.34
C TYR A 16 0.68 -0.57 -17.05
N VAL A 17 1.56 0.40 -16.86
CA VAL A 17 2.94 0.09 -16.48
C VAL A 17 2.87 -0.41 -15.05
N SER A 18 3.16 -1.70 -14.84
CA SER A 18 3.31 -2.25 -13.49
C SER A 18 4.51 -1.56 -12.84
N ALA A 19 4.24 -0.59 -11.97
CA ALA A 19 5.29 0.07 -11.21
C ALA A 19 6.05 -0.98 -10.38
N GLU A 20 7.38 -0.89 -10.36
CA GLU A 20 8.23 -1.71 -9.49
C GLU A 20 7.75 -1.59 -8.03
N PRO A 21 7.65 -2.69 -7.27
CA PRO A 21 7.22 -2.66 -5.88
C PRO A 21 8.12 -1.73 -5.07
N TYR A 22 7.51 -0.77 -4.38
CA TYR A 22 8.24 0.14 -3.50
C TYR A 22 9.01 -0.65 -2.45
N LYS A 23 10.27 -0.29 -2.20
CA LYS A 23 11.07 -0.85 -1.10
C LYS A 23 11.26 0.23 -0.04
N PRO A 24 10.81 0.01 1.20
CA PRO A 24 10.98 0.97 2.27
C PRO A 24 12.47 1.13 2.61
N LYS A 25 12.89 2.36 2.87
CA LYS A 25 14.28 2.67 3.28
C LYS A 25 14.54 2.31 4.76
N ASN A 26 13.50 2.37 5.59
CA ASN A 26 13.55 2.08 7.02
C ASN A 26 12.75 0.80 7.32
N LYS A 27 12.92 0.24 8.53
CA LYS A 27 12.04 -0.81 9.03
C LYS A 27 10.67 -0.20 9.34
N VAL A 28 9.71 -0.40 8.44
CA VAL A 28 8.34 0.09 8.59
C VAL A 28 7.47 -1.02 9.16
N ARG A 29 6.79 -0.71 10.27
CA ARG A 29 5.77 -1.55 10.89
C ARG A 29 4.41 -0.88 10.72
N ILE A 30 3.45 -1.62 10.20
CA ILE A 30 2.11 -1.10 9.90
C ILE A 30 1.07 -1.91 10.68
N VAL A 31 0.20 -1.22 11.42
CA VAL A 31 -1.00 -1.81 11.99
C VAL A 31 -2.15 -1.68 11.00
N THR A 32 -2.84 -2.79 10.72
CA THR A 32 -4.00 -2.82 9.83
C THR A 32 -5.22 -3.37 10.54
N ALA A 33 -6.34 -2.66 10.44
CA ALA A 33 -7.62 -3.07 10.99
C ALA A 33 -8.76 -2.52 10.12
N ALA A 34 -9.91 -3.19 10.08
CA ALA A 34 -11.16 -2.56 9.66
C ALA A 34 -11.77 -1.80 10.84
N SER A 35 -12.49 -0.72 10.54
CA SER A 35 -13.10 0.15 11.55
C SER A 35 -14.15 -0.58 12.41
N LEU A 36 -14.53 0.04 13.52
CA LEU A 36 -15.59 -0.46 14.39
C LEU A 36 -16.91 -0.61 13.61
N PHE A 37 -17.57 -1.77 13.77
CA PHE A 37 -18.74 -2.22 13.04
C PHE A 37 -18.56 -2.37 11.52
N ASP A 38 -17.32 -2.44 11.03
CA ASP A 38 -17.02 -2.78 9.65
C ASP A 38 -16.56 -4.23 9.55
N GLY A 39 -17.35 -5.04 8.82
CA GLY A 39 -17.03 -6.43 8.51
C GLY A 39 -16.34 -6.62 7.14
N HIS A 40 -16.08 -5.55 6.38
CA HIS A 40 -15.53 -5.64 5.02
C HIS A 40 -14.01 -5.73 5.02
N ASP A 41 -13.48 -6.84 5.49
CA ASP A 41 -12.04 -7.06 5.61
C ASP A 41 -11.35 -7.48 4.30
N ALA A 42 -12.10 -7.69 3.22
CA ALA A 42 -11.57 -8.17 1.95
C ALA A 42 -10.50 -7.22 1.38
N ALA A 43 -10.76 -5.91 1.42
CA ALA A 43 -9.82 -4.91 0.93
C ALA A 43 -8.56 -4.85 1.79
N ILE A 44 -8.70 -4.83 3.12
CA ILE A 44 -7.55 -4.76 4.03
C ILE A 44 -6.69 -6.04 3.96
N ASN A 45 -7.31 -7.19 3.70
CA ASN A 45 -6.63 -8.45 3.46
C ASN A 45 -5.77 -8.47 2.19
N ILE A 46 -6.21 -7.77 1.13
CA ILE A 46 -5.41 -7.61 -0.09
C ILE A 46 -4.28 -6.60 0.17
N MET A 47 -4.58 -5.46 0.78
CA MET A 47 -3.56 -4.42 1.01
C MET A 47 -2.46 -4.89 1.94
N ARG A 48 -2.77 -5.62 3.03
CA ARG A 48 -1.73 -6.16 3.91
C ARG A 48 -0.79 -7.12 3.17
N ARG A 49 -1.29 -7.89 2.21
CA ARG A 49 -0.46 -8.80 1.40
C ARG A 49 0.48 -8.04 0.48
N ILE A 50 0.00 -6.97 -0.15
CA ILE A 50 0.82 -6.09 -0.99
C ILE A 50 1.90 -5.43 -0.14
N ILE A 51 1.54 -4.89 1.02
CA ILE A 51 2.47 -4.25 1.97
C ILE A 51 3.52 -5.25 2.49
N GLN A 52 3.12 -6.47 2.84
CA GLN A 52 4.06 -7.53 3.22
C GLN A 52 5.02 -7.88 2.07
N ALA A 53 4.52 -7.94 0.83
CA ALA A 53 5.34 -8.20 -0.35
C ALA A 53 6.36 -7.09 -0.64
N THR A 54 6.09 -5.84 -0.21
CA THR A 54 7.05 -4.74 -0.27
C THR A 54 8.17 -4.81 0.78
N GLY A 55 8.08 -5.74 1.74
CA GLY A 55 9.08 -5.93 2.80
C GLY A 55 8.77 -5.18 4.10
N CYS A 56 7.54 -4.68 4.29
CA CYS A 56 7.08 -4.10 5.53
C CYS A 56 6.57 -5.18 6.50
N GLU A 57 6.75 -4.96 7.80
CA GLU A 57 6.16 -5.79 8.84
C GLU A 57 4.71 -5.34 9.08
N VAL A 58 3.75 -6.26 9.05
CA VAL A 58 2.33 -5.93 9.18
C VAL A 58 1.72 -6.66 10.37
N ILE A 59 1.22 -5.88 11.33
CA ILE A 59 0.39 -6.33 12.44
C ILE A 59 -1.08 -6.19 12.01
N HIS A 60 -1.76 -7.31 11.79
CA HIS A 60 -3.15 -7.30 11.35
C HIS A 60 -4.10 -7.67 12.49
N LEU A 61 -5.00 -6.76 12.85
CA LEU A 61 -5.94 -6.93 13.96
C LEU A 61 -7.30 -7.52 13.51
N GLY A 62 -7.53 -7.65 12.21
CA GLY A 62 -8.81 -8.11 11.65
C GLY A 62 -9.81 -6.97 11.48
N HIS A 63 -11.08 -7.27 11.67
CA HIS A 63 -12.20 -6.35 11.48
C HIS A 63 -12.91 -6.04 12.80
N ASP A 64 -13.82 -5.06 12.78
CA ASP A 64 -14.59 -4.63 13.94
C ASP A 64 -13.71 -4.17 15.13
N ARG A 65 -12.72 -3.30 14.85
CA ARG A 65 -11.77 -2.81 15.86
C ARG A 65 -12.05 -1.37 16.25
N SER A 66 -12.06 -1.12 17.55
CA SER A 66 -12.22 0.24 18.07
C SER A 66 -10.95 1.06 17.87
N VAL A 67 -11.10 2.39 17.85
CA VAL A 67 -9.95 3.30 17.76
C VAL A 67 -8.99 3.08 18.93
N GLU A 68 -9.52 2.81 20.13
CA GLU A 68 -8.73 2.54 21.32
C GLU A 68 -7.85 1.28 21.15
N GLU A 69 -8.41 0.19 20.62
CA GLU A 69 -7.66 -1.04 20.36
C GLU A 69 -6.54 -0.80 19.34
N VAL A 70 -6.86 -0.15 18.22
CA VAL A 70 -5.89 0.13 17.15
C VAL A 70 -4.74 1.01 17.65
N VAL A 71 -5.05 2.07 18.40
CA VAL A 71 -4.04 2.99 18.94
C VAL A 71 -3.17 2.30 19.97
N ASN A 72 -3.75 1.52 20.89
CA ASN A 72 -2.99 0.79 21.90
C ASN A 72 -2.02 -0.21 21.26
N THR A 73 -2.47 -0.96 20.24
CA THR A 73 -1.58 -1.84 19.47
C THR A 73 -0.48 -1.04 18.77
N ALA A 74 -0.82 0.07 18.09
CA ALA A 74 0.17 0.86 17.37
C ALA A 74 1.27 1.41 18.28
N ILE A 75 0.92 1.81 19.51
CA ILE A 75 1.88 2.28 20.50
C ILE A 75 2.74 1.12 21.04
N GLN A 76 2.13 0.00 21.43
CA GLN A 76 2.86 -1.15 21.97
C GLN A 76 3.81 -1.77 20.95
N GLU A 77 3.37 -1.85 19.70
CA GLU A 77 4.12 -2.38 18.57
C GLU A 77 5.00 -1.31 17.90
N ASP A 78 5.09 -0.10 18.45
CA ASP A 78 5.89 1.04 17.96
C ASP A 78 5.80 1.20 16.41
N ALA A 79 4.57 1.09 15.91
CA ALA A 79 4.23 1.24 14.50
C ALA A 79 4.22 2.72 14.11
N GLN A 80 4.70 3.03 12.90
CA GLN A 80 4.93 4.40 12.41
C GLN A 80 4.11 4.73 11.17
#